data_AF-A0A2P6SD58-F1
#
_entry.id   AF-A0A2P6SD58-F1
#
_cell.length_a   1.000
_cell.length_b   1.000
_cell.length_c   1.000
_cell.angle_alpha   90.00
_cell.angle_beta   90.00
_cell.angle_gamma   90.00
#
_symmetry.space_group_name_H-M   'P 1'
#
loop_
_entity.id
_entity.type
_entity.pdbx_description
1 polymer ?
#
loop_
_entity_poly.entity_id
_entity_poly.type
_entity_poly.pdbx_seq_one_letter_code
_entity_poly.pdbx_strand_id
1 'polypeptide(L)'
;MIGSDHKEFSSMLHKALEGAIILETFPKTTVDVFALVLESGGSDLPVVLSCASLALADARIMMYDLVASVSVNLVIDPVLEEESYQDGSLMLTCMSLS
;
A
#
# COMPACT_ATOMS: atom_id res chain seq x y z
N MET A 1 -4.16 20.56 8.82
CA MET A 1 -2.69 20.45 8.75
C MET A 1 -2.39 19.44 7.67
N ILE A 2 -1.64 19.79 6.62
CA ILE A 2 -1.44 18.94 5.44
C ILE A 2 0.07 18.69 5.34
N GLY A 3 0.53 17.54 5.82
CA GLY A 3 1.97 17.24 5.94
C GLY A 3 2.36 16.11 6.90
N SER A 4 1.44 15.64 7.74
CA SER A 4 1.56 14.39 8.50
C SER A 4 1.44 13.17 7.57
N ASP A 5 0.40 13.19 6.74
CA ASP A 5 -0.24 11.99 6.19
C ASP A 5 0.67 11.29 5.17
N HIS A 6 1.31 12.08 4.29
CA HIS A 6 2.35 11.60 3.37
C HIS A 6 3.54 10.90 4.05
N LYS A 7 3.86 11.23 5.31
CA LYS A 7 4.96 10.60 6.06
C LYS A 7 4.54 9.29 6.71
N GLU A 8 3.28 9.17 7.09
CA GLU A 8 2.71 7.89 7.55
C GLU A 8 2.56 6.92 6.37
N PHE A 9 2.09 7.43 5.24
CA PHE A 9 1.98 6.67 3.98
C PHE A 9 3.33 6.12 3.49
N SER A 10 4.41 6.92 3.48
CA SER A 10 5.73 6.43 3.10
C SER A 10 6.32 5.45 4.13
N SER A 11 6.02 5.61 5.42
CA SER A 11 6.40 4.67 6.48
C SER A 11 5.68 3.31 6.36
N MET A 12 4.39 3.31 6.00
CA MET A 12 3.64 2.09 5.72
C MET A 12 4.14 1.39 4.46
N LEU A 13 4.39 2.16 3.39
CA LEU A 13 4.91 1.65 2.13
C LEU A 13 6.30 1.05 2.28
N HIS A 14 7.21 1.71 3.02
CA HIS A 14 8.52 1.16 3.36
C HIS A 14 8.38 -0.18 4.06
N LYS A 15 7.64 -0.26 5.17
CA LYS A 15 7.49 -1.50 5.96
C LYS A 15 6.90 -2.67 5.18
N ALA A 16 5.94 -2.41 4.29
CA ALA A 16 5.33 -3.45 3.47
C ALA A 16 6.29 -4.01 2.41
N LEU A 17 7.11 -3.14 1.78
CA LEU A 17 8.08 -3.54 0.77
C LEU A 17 9.38 -4.10 1.39
N GLU A 18 9.79 -3.59 2.56
CA GLU A 18 10.93 -4.06 3.36
C GLU A 18 10.77 -5.54 3.76
N GLY A 19 9.55 -5.98 4.08
CA GLY A 19 9.24 -7.40 4.30
C GLY A 19 9.15 -8.24 3.01
N ALA A 20 9.01 -7.62 1.84
CA ALA A 20 8.82 -8.29 0.56
C ALA A 20 10.13 -8.41 -0.27
N ILE A 21 11.07 -7.49 -0.10
CA ILE A 21 12.30 -7.41 -0.89
C ILE A 21 13.43 -8.20 -0.21
N ILE A 22 14.18 -8.99 -1.00
CA ILE A 22 15.34 -9.75 -0.53
C ILE A 22 16.57 -8.84 -0.49
N LEU A 23 16.56 -7.86 0.42
CA LEU A 23 17.59 -6.82 0.58
C LEU A 23 19.01 -7.39 0.73
N GLU A 24 19.14 -8.58 1.33
CA GLU A 24 20.41 -9.31 1.48
C GLU A 24 21.12 -9.62 0.14
N THR A 25 20.37 -9.70 -0.96
CA THR A 25 20.92 -9.97 -2.30
C THR A 25 21.66 -8.78 -2.90
N PHE A 26 21.43 -7.56 -2.38
CA PHE A 26 21.93 -6.31 -2.97
C PHE A 26 22.77 -5.46 -1.98
N PRO A 27 23.91 -5.98 -1.51
CA PRO A 27 24.77 -5.26 -0.56
C PRO A 27 25.28 -3.94 -1.15
N LYS A 28 24.99 -2.83 -0.44
CA LYS A 28 25.26 -1.43 -0.82
C LYS A 28 24.39 -0.85 -1.94
N THR A 29 23.27 -1.47 -2.29
CA THR A 29 22.26 -0.89 -3.18
C THR A 29 21.18 -0.17 -2.38
N THR A 30 20.72 0.98 -2.88
CA THR A 30 19.49 1.65 -2.42
C THR A 30 18.40 1.44 -3.45
N VAL A 31 17.17 1.17 -3.01
CA VAL A 31 15.99 1.02 -3.88
C VAL A 31 15.02 2.14 -3.54
N ASP A 32 15.06 3.22 -4.32
CA ASP A 32 14.16 4.36 -4.15
C ASP A 32 12.87 4.18 -4.98
N VAL A 33 11.74 4.01 -4.29
CA VAL A 33 10.42 3.83 -4.93
C VAL A 33 9.69 5.18 -4.96
N PHE A 34 9.38 5.65 -6.17
CA PHE A 34 8.60 6.87 -6.38
C PHE A 34 7.21 6.52 -6.94
N ALA A 35 6.17 6.97 -6.26
CA ALA A 35 4.79 6.84 -6.69
C ALA A 35 4.14 8.22 -6.83
N LEU A 36 3.40 8.42 -7.91
CA LEU A 36 2.67 9.65 -8.19
C LEU A 36 1.19 9.33 -8.41
N VAL A 37 0.34 9.74 -7.46
CA VAL A 37 -1.11 9.71 -7.61
C VAL A 37 -1.51 10.92 -8.45
N LEU A 38 -2.03 10.69 -9.66
CA LEU A 38 -2.50 11.76 -10.56
C LEU A 38 -3.90 12.24 -10.22
N GLU A 39 -4.75 11.33 -9.73
CA GLU A 39 -6.12 11.57 -9.31
C GLU A 39 -6.40 10.66 -8.09
N SER A 40 -7.04 11.22 -7.05
CA SER A 40 -7.31 10.50 -5.80
C SER A 40 -8.75 10.00 -5.80
N GLY A 41 -8.93 8.69 -5.61
CA GLY A 41 -10.24 8.04 -5.45
C GLY A 41 -10.67 7.91 -3.99
N GLY A 42 -9.89 8.44 -3.04
CA GLY A 42 -10.10 8.25 -1.60
C GLY A 42 -9.56 6.90 -1.08
N SER A 43 -8.69 6.21 -1.81
CA SER A 43 -8.13 4.90 -1.43
C SER A 43 -6.82 4.59 -2.16
N ASP A 44 -5.93 5.57 -2.24
CA ASP A 44 -4.82 5.51 -3.21
C ASP A 44 -3.61 4.72 -2.68
N LEU A 45 -3.40 4.66 -1.35
CA LEU A 45 -2.28 3.92 -0.76
C LEU A 45 -2.25 2.42 -1.11
N PRO A 46 -3.33 1.62 -0.98
CA PRO A 46 -3.31 0.20 -1.34
C PRO A 46 -3.03 -0.03 -2.84
N VAL A 47 -3.52 0.88 -3.70
CA VAL A 47 -3.23 0.88 -5.14
C VAL A 47 -1.75 1.16 -5.39
N VAL A 48 -1.22 2.23 -4.80
CA VAL A 48 0.20 2.61 -4.87
C VAL A 48 1.12 1.49 -4.36
N LEU A 49 0.75 0.81 -3.28
CA LEU A 49 1.50 -0.31 -2.71
C LEU A 49 1.63 -1.48 -3.70
N SER A 50 0.52 -1.78 -4.39
CA SER A 50 0.42 -2.87 -5.37
C SER A 50 1.09 -2.50 -6.71
N CYS A 51 1.05 -1.21 -7.09
CA CYS A 51 1.83 -0.70 -8.23
C CYS A 51 3.34 -0.70 -7.93
N ALA A 52 3.74 -0.43 -6.69
CA ALA A 52 5.14 -0.46 -6.27
C ALA A 52 5.73 -1.87 -6.33
N SER A 53 5.02 -2.89 -5.81
CA SER A 53 5.48 -4.28 -5.90
C SER A 53 5.62 -4.76 -7.35
N LEU A 54 4.65 -4.42 -8.21
CA LEU A 54 4.71 -4.72 -9.64
C LEU A 54 5.89 -4.03 -10.35
N ALA A 55 6.16 -2.76 -10.04
CA ALA A 55 7.29 -2.01 -10.62
C ALA A 55 8.65 -2.57 -10.17
N LEU A 56 8.77 -3.03 -8.93
CA LEU A 56 9.98 -3.69 -8.42
C LEU A 56 10.23 -5.05 -9.10
N ALA A 57 9.17 -5.82 -9.35
CA ALA A 57 9.24 -7.08 -10.09
C ALA A 57 9.64 -6.88 -11.57
N ASP A 58 9.08 -5.88 -12.25
CA ASP A 58 9.48 -5.51 -13.62
C ASP A 58 10.95 -5.02 -13.69
N ALA A 59 11.37 -4.24 -12.69
CA ALA A 59 12.77 -3.84 -12.49
C ALA A 59 13.72 -5.01 -12.13
N ARG A 60 13.21 -6.25 -12.01
CA ARG A 60 13.94 -7.49 -11.68
C ARG A 60 14.67 -7.45 -10.34
N ILE A 61 14.11 -6.72 -9.38
CA ILE A 61 14.58 -6.74 -8.00
C ILE A 61 14.13 -8.08 -7.37
N MET A 62 15.04 -8.73 -6.64
CA MET A 62 14.72 -9.97 -5.92
C MET A 62 13.71 -9.69 -4.82
N MET A 63 12.52 -10.27 -4.95
CA MET A 63 11.43 -10.21 -3.98
C MET A 63 11.05 -11.64 -3.57
N TYR A 64 10.54 -11.80 -2.35
CA TYR A 64 9.97 -13.06 -1.89
C TYR A 64 8.68 -13.38 -2.62
N ASP A 65 7.81 -12.37 -2.76
CA ASP A 65 6.53 -12.44 -3.48
C ASP A 65 6.05 -11.01 -3.83
N LEU A 66 5.01 -10.91 -4.65
CA LEU A 66 4.29 -9.68 -4.93
C LEU A 66 3.37 -9.31 -3.76
N VAL A 67 3.49 -8.06 -3.32
CA VAL A 67 2.58 -7.46 -2.32
C VAL A 67 1.32 -6.95 -3.01
N ALA A 68 0.16 -7.40 -2.56
CA ALA A 68 -1.15 -6.85 -2.92
C ALA A 68 -1.75 -6.14 -1.69
N SER A 69 -2.53 -5.07 -1.93
CA SER A 69 -3.22 -4.35 -0.86
C SER A 69 -4.57 -3.83 -1.31
N VAL A 70 -5.51 -3.75 -0.37
CA VAL A 70 -6.90 -3.33 -0.58
C VAL A 70 -7.41 -2.57 0.64
N SER A 71 -8.15 -1.48 0.41
CA SER A 71 -8.98 -0.83 1.42
C SER A 71 -10.42 -1.34 1.32
N VAL A 72 -11.06 -1.52 2.46
CA VAL A 72 -12.46 -1.93 2.59
C VAL A 72 -13.09 -1.02 3.63
N ASN A 73 -14.09 -0.24 3.21
CA ASN A 73 -14.90 0.55 4.14
C ASN A 73 -16.04 -0.31 4.67
N LEU A 74 -16.36 -0.14 5.95
CA LEU A 74 -17.24 -1.02 6.71
C LEU A 74 -18.28 -0.18 7.45
N VAL A 75 -19.54 -0.33 7.06
CA VAL A 75 -20.69 0.28 7.73
C VAL A 75 -21.26 -0.76 8.70
N ILE A 76 -21.43 -0.39 9.96
CA ILE A 76 -21.94 -1.25 11.02
C ILE A 76 -23.36 -0.78 11.38
N ASP A 77 -24.30 -1.73 11.41
CA ASP A 77 -25.74 -1.53 11.64
C ASP A 77 -26.42 -0.48 10.70
N PRO A 78 -26.51 -0.75 9.39
CA PRO A 78 -27.11 0.17 8.43
C PRO A 78 -28.64 0.27 8.58
N VAL A 79 -29.10 1.15 9.46
CA VAL A 79 -30.48 1.68 9.43
C VAL A 79 -30.65 2.59 8.21
N LEU A 80 -31.86 2.63 7.65
CA LEU A 80 -32.18 3.31 6.37
C LEU A 80 -31.98 4.85 6.36
N GLU A 81 -31.52 5.44 7.46
CA GLU A 81 -31.25 6.90 7.57
C GLU A 81 -29.75 7.22 7.74
N GLU A 82 -28.86 6.23 7.92
CA GLU A 82 -27.42 6.44 8.23
C GLU A 82 -26.44 6.04 7.12
N GLU A 83 -26.93 5.80 5.89
CA GLU A 83 -26.13 5.40 4.70
C GLU A 83 -25.00 6.40 4.31
N SER A 84 -24.97 7.59 4.93
CA SER A 84 -23.98 8.64 4.68
C SER A 84 -22.74 8.63 5.61
N TYR A 85 -22.70 7.79 6.66
CA TYR A 85 -21.56 7.73 7.59
C TYR A 85 -20.73 6.44 7.42
N GLN A 86 -19.52 6.60 6.88
CA GLN A 86 -18.50 5.55 6.77
C GLN A 86 -17.68 5.49 8.07
N ASP A 87 -18.21 4.82 9.11
CA ASP A 87 -17.62 4.84 10.46
C ASP A 87 -16.31 4.04 10.60
N GLY A 88 -16.05 3.09 9.69
CA GLY A 88 -14.81 2.31 9.67
C GLY A 88 -14.20 2.16 8.29
N SER A 89 -12.87 2.27 8.21
CA SER A 89 -12.08 1.79 7.07
C SER A 89 -10.98 0.83 7.54
N LEU A 90 -10.85 -0.29 6.84
CA LEU A 90 -9.85 -1.33 7.09
C LEU A 90 -8.96 -1.44 5.87
N MET A 91 -7.64 -1.35 6.06
CA MET A 91 -6.69 -1.60 4.97
C MET A 91 -5.94 -2.91 5.22
N LEU A 92 -5.96 -3.78 4.23
CA LEU A 92 -5.32 -5.08 4.25
C LEU A 92 -4.16 -5.11 3.26
N THR A 93 -3.08 -5.79 3.64
CA THR A 93 -1.88 -5.99 2.82
C THR A 93 -1.45 -7.43 2.97
N CYS A 94 -1.23 -8.12 1.86
CA CYS A 94 -0.80 -9.51 1.83
C CYS A 94 0.30 -9.75 0.79
N MET A 95 1.08 -10.80 1.01
CA MET A 95 1.99 -11.39 0.03
C MET A 95 1.27 -12.59 -0.58
N SER A 96 1.17 -12.63 -1.91
CA SER A 96 0.36 -13.60 -2.64
C SER A 96 1.08 -14.95 -2.85
N LEU A 97 1.33 -15.68 -1.76
CA LEU A 97 2.11 -16.92 -1.75
C LEU A 97 1.65 -17.90 -2.86
N SER A 98 2.56 -18.21 -3.80
CA SER A 98 2.30 -19.01 -5.01
C SER A 98 3.18 -20.25 -5.13
#